data_AF-A0A0Z8GLV5-F1
#
_entry.id   AF-A0A0Z8GLV5-F1
#
_cell.length_a   1.000
_cell.length_b   1.000
_cell.length_c   1.000
_cell.angle_alpha   90.00
_cell.angle_beta   90.00
_cell.angle_gamma   90.00
#
_symmetry.space_group_name_H-M   'P 1'
#
loop_
_entity.id
_entity.type
_entity.pdbx_description
1 polymer ?
#
loop_
_entity_poly.entity_id
_entity_poly.type
_entity_poly.pdbx_seq_one_letter_code
_entity_poly.pdbx_strand_id
1 'polypeptide(L)'
;MREVSSFARHFFSFLATLLETTYKHAHTILFFRLGGETNRKDTQMIKQYQLKDGSVRYSYIAYVGIDPLTGKEKRVKKSGFKTQKEARIAESQLLLKVEQDGFFDKPDRITFEEVYKIWLEHYKNTVKASTYARQKAQADLHIIPAFGACYVDKISLPMCQKQA
;
A
#
# COMPACT_ATOMS: atom_id res chain seq x y z
N MET A 1 -25.28 24.09 -16.07
CA MET A 1 -24.13 23.17 -16.00
C MET A 1 -22.97 23.78 -15.20
N ARG A 2 -23.17 24.09 -13.91
CA ARG A 2 -22.17 24.78 -13.05
C ARG A 2 -21.99 24.19 -11.65
N GLU A 3 -22.66 23.07 -11.33
CA GLU A 3 -22.70 22.51 -9.97
C GLU A 3 -21.73 21.33 -9.76
N VAL A 4 -21.39 20.57 -10.81
CA VAL A 4 -20.50 19.40 -10.74
C VAL A 4 -19.04 19.79 -10.46
N SER A 5 -18.70 21.06 -10.69
CA SER A 5 -17.35 21.61 -10.56
C SER A 5 -16.98 22.00 -9.12
N SER A 6 -17.96 22.22 -8.24
CA SER A 6 -17.69 22.60 -6.84
C SER A 6 -17.29 21.38 -6.00
N PHE A 7 -17.91 20.22 -6.24
CA PHE A 7 -17.59 18.96 -5.56
C PHE A 7 -16.18 18.48 -5.87
N ALA A 8 -15.79 18.46 -7.16
CA ALA A 8 -14.44 18.10 -7.57
C ALA A 8 -13.41 19.08 -6.97
N ARG A 9 -13.68 20.39 -6.98
CA ARG A 9 -12.74 21.39 -6.44
C ARG A 9 -12.52 21.24 -4.93
N HIS A 10 -13.56 21.00 -4.14
CA HIS A 10 -13.41 20.79 -2.70
C HIS A 10 -12.80 19.42 -2.37
N PHE A 11 -13.16 18.38 -3.10
CA PHE A 11 -12.61 17.04 -2.89
C PHE A 11 -11.13 16.95 -3.27
N PHE A 12 -10.73 17.54 -4.40
CA PHE A 12 -9.32 17.61 -4.81
C PHE A 12 -8.51 18.56 -3.95
N SER A 13 -9.08 19.68 -3.47
CA SER A 13 -8.39 20.54 -2.50
C SER A 13 -8.16 19.82 -1.17
N PHE A 14 -9.14 19.06 -0.67
CA PHE A 14 -9.00 18.31 0.58
C PHE A 14 -8.00 17.15 0.45
N LEU A 15 -8.01 16.41 -0.67
CA LEU A 15 -7.01 15.39 -1.00
C LEU A 15 -5.62 16.00 -1.17
N ALA A 16 -5.48 17.14 -1.85
CA ALA A 16 -4.20 17.82 -2.05
C ALA A 16 -3.61 18.33 -0.73
N THR A 17 -4.41 18.89 0.17
CA THR A 17 -3.93 19.34 1.49
C THR A 17 -3.57 18.17 2.41
N LEU A 18 -4.29 17.04 2.33
CA LEU A 18 -3.93 15.80 3.04
C LEU A 18 -2.65 15.17 2.47
N LEU A 19 -2.47 15.18 1.14
CA LEU A 19 -1.24 14.72 0.49
C LEU A 19 -0.05 15.63 0.79
N GLU A 20 -0.21 16.96 0.84
CA GLU A 20 0.90 17.89 1.13
C GLU A 20 1.31 17.92 2.60
N THR A 21 0.36 17.80 3.54
CA THR A 21 0.67 17.74 4.97
C THR A 21 1.31 16.42 5.36
N THR A 22 0.85 15.30 4.79
CA THR A 22 1.49 13.99 4.98
C THR A 22 2.84 13.91 4.26
N TYR A 23 3.00 14.49 3.06
CA TYR A 23 4.27 14.47 2.34
C TYR A 23 5.34 15.37 2.99
N LYS A 24 4.98 16.56 3.49
CA LYS A 24 5.92 17.43 4.21
C LYS A 24 6.30 16.86 5.59
N HIS A 25 5.36 16.26 6.33
CA HIS A 25 5.72 15.55 7.58
C HIS A 25 6.51 14.27 7.32
N ALA A 26 6.14 13.47 6.31
CA ALA A 26 6.87 12.27 5.94
C ALA A 26 8.29 12.59 5.44
N HIS A 27 8.47 13.67 4.69
CA HIS A 27 9.78 14.10 4.22
C HIS A 27 10.67 14.63 5.35
N THR A 28 10.13 15.38 6.32
CA THR A 28 10.89 15.82 7.51
C THR A 28 11.22 14.65 8.45
N ILE A 29 10.31 13.69 8.63
CA ILE A 29 10.57 12.46 9.41
C ILE A 29 11.58 11.55 8.68
N LEU A 30 11.54 11.48 7.35
CA LEU A 30 12.55 10.78 6.53
C LEU A 30 13.91 11.50 6.60
N PHE A 31 13.96 12.82 6.54
CA PHE A 31 15.22 13.59 6.56
C PHE A 31 15.91 13.55 7.93
N PHE A 32 15.16 13.49 9.04
CA PHE A 32 15.74 13.33 10.39
C PHE A 32 16.12 11.87 10.72
N ARG A 33 15.54 10.88 10.02
CA ARG A 33 15.83 9.45 10.23
C ARG A 33 16.96 8.90 9.36
N LEU A 34 17.48 9.67 8.41
CA LEU A 34 18.62 9.32 7.56
C LEU A 34 20.00 9.70 8.15
N GLY A 35 20.06 10.07 9.43
CA GLY A 35 21.30 10.26 10.19
C GLY A 35 21.83 8.99 10.85
N GLY A 36 21.56 7.82 10.27
CA GLY A 36 22.06 6.53 10.76
C GLY A 36 22.79 5.80 9.65
N GLU A 37 24.12 5.85 9.67
CA GLU A 37 24.96 4.88 8.96
C GLU A 37 24.66 3.47 9.53
N THR A 38 23.63 2.80 9.01
CA THR A 38 23.43 1.39 9.29
C THR A 38 24.47 0.63 8.49
N ASN A 39 25.53 0.23 9.19
CA ASN A 39 26.49 -0.79 8.82
C ASN A 39 25.87 -1.86 7.91
N ARG A 40 26.21 -1.83 6.60
CA ARG A 40 25.62 -2.68 5.55
C ARG A 40 26.04 -4.16 5.62
N LYS A 41 26.57 -4.67 6.75
CA LYS A 41 27.18 -6.01 6.81
C LYS A 41 26.40 -7.09 7.55
N ASP A 42 25.28 -6.81 8.25
CA ASP A 42 24.73 -7.76 9.22
C ASP A 42 23.44 -8.52 8.82
N THR A 43 22.97 -8.51 7.58
CA THR A 43 21.68 -9.15 7.22
C THR A 43 21.76 -10.23 6.15
N GLN A 44 22.84 -11.01 6.12
CA GLN A 44 22.89 -12.24 5.31
C GLN A 44 23.08 -13.44 6.22
N MET A 45 21.97 -13.95 6.75
CA MET A 45 21.96 -15.12 7.65
C MET A 45 21.45 -16.35 6.92
N ILE A 46 22.28 -16.93 6.05
CA ILE A 46 22.02 -18.27 5.50
C ILE A 46 22.44 -19.30 6.56
N LYS A 47 21.48 -20.09 7.05
CA LYS A 47 21.70 -21.16 8.02
C LYS A 47 21.48 -22.52 7.36
N GLN A 48 22.40 -23.44 7.59
CA GLN A 48 22.24 -24.85 7.26
C GLN A 48 21.46 -25.58 8.38
N TYR A 49 20.62 -26.54 8.00
CA TYR A 49 19.92 -27.43 8.92
C TYR A 49 19.80 -28.82 8.31
N GLN A 50 19.66 -29.83 9.16
CA GLN A 50 19.50 -31.22 8.74
C GLN A 50 18.07 -31.70 8.99
N LEU A 51 17.49 -32.43 8.04
CA LEU A 51 16.21 -33.11 8.24
C LEU A 51 16.40 -34.40 9.03
N LYS A 52 15.30 -34.94 9.57
CA LYS A 52 15.29 -36.25 10.24
C LYS A 52 15.82 -37.37 9.33
N ASP A 53 15.68 -37.20 8.02
CA ASP A 53 16.17 -38.12 6.98
C ASP A 53 17.67 -37.95 6.66
N GLY A 54 18.41 -37.14 7.42
CA GLY A 54 19.85 -36.89 7.22
C GLY A 54 20.21 -35.95 6.07
N SER A 55 19.23 -35.48 5.29
CA SER A 55 19.48 -34.53 4.19
C SER A 55 19.76 -33.11 4.69
N VAL A 56 20.83 -32.50 4.16
CA VAL A 56 21.22 -31.11 4.46
C VAL A 56 20.39 -30.15 3.61
N ARG A 57 19.83 -29.12 4.24
CA ARG A 57 19.08 -28.04 3.60
C ARG A 57 19.55 -26.68 4.10
N TYR A 58 19.28 -25.66 3.31
CA TYR A 58 19.61 -24.28 3.62
C TYR A 58 18.33 -23.45 3.83
N SER A 59 18.46 -22.44 4.69
CA SER A 59 17.43 -21.46 5.00
C SER A 59 18.06 -20.08 5.09
N TYR A 60 17.28 -19.03 4.85
CA TYR A 60 17.71 -17.66 5.11
C TYR A 60 16.67 -16.93 5.97
N ILE A 61 17.13 -15.92 6.70
CA ILE A 61 16.30 -14.95 7.39
C ILE A 61 16.75 -13.58 6.92
N ALA A 62 15.87 -12.90 6.17
CA ALA A 62 16.12 -11.55 5.68
C ALA A 62 15.28 -10.56 6.48
N TYR A 63 15.89 -9.44 6.89
CA TYR A 63 15.17 -8.28 7.38
C TYR A 63 14.56 -7.53 6.21
N VAL A 64 13.27 -7.22 6.31
CA VAL A 64 12.48 -6.73 5.17
C VAL A 64 11.97 -5.31 5.44
N GLY A 65 11.81 -4.91 6.71
CA GLY A 65 11.40 -3.57 7.09
C GLY A 65 10.71 -3.51 8.45
N ILE A 66 10.12 -2.34 8.74
CA ILE A 66 9.31 -2.08 9.94
C ILE A 66 7.86 -1.90 9.51
N ASP A 67 6.95 -2.62 10.15
CA ASP A 67 5.51 -2.41 9.98
C ASP A 67 5.11 -1.01 10.48
N PRO A 68 4.41 -0.17 9.70
CA PRO A 68 4.17 1.21 10.08
C PRO A 68 3.00 1.33 11.06
N LEU A 69 2.13 0.31 11.13
CA LEU A 69 0.98 0.23 12.03
C LEU A 69 1.41 -0.35 13.38
N THR A 70 2.24 -1.39 13.37
CA THR A 70 2.65 -2.05 14.62
C THR A 70 4.02 -1.60 15.14
N GLY A 71 4.82 -0.90 14.34
CA GLY A 71 6.18 -0.47 14.67
C GLY A 71 7.17 -1.62 14.86
N LYS A 72 6.82 -2.85 14.46
CA LYS A 72 7.64 -4.05 14.69
C LYS A 72 8.45 -4.40 13.46
N GLU A 73 9.67 -4.90 13.68
CA GLU A 73 10.50 -5.45 12.62
C GLU A 73 9.84 -6.70 12.01
N LYS A 74 9.70 -6.74 10.68
CA LYS A 74 9.26 -7.94 9.98
C LYS A 74 10.46 -8.59 9.30
N ARG A 75 10.63 -9.87 9.61
CA ARG A 75 11.69 -10.72 9.06
C ARG A 75 11.03 -11.85 8.30
N VAL A 76 11.47 -12.10 7.09
CA VAL A 76 10.98 -13.22 6.27
C VAL A 76 11.98 -14.35 6.37
N LYS A 77 11.50 -15.50 6.84
CA LYS A 77 12.26 -16.76 6.88
C LYS A 77 11.78 -17.66 5.75
N LYS A 78 12.70 -18.06 4.86
CA LYS A 78 12.44 -19.06 3.83
C LYS A 78 13.41 -20.23 3.98
N SER A 79 12.91 -21.45 3.88
CA SER A 79 13.67 -22.68 4.09
C SER A 79 13.34 -23.72 3.03
N GLY A 80 14.28 -24.62 2.77
CA GLY A 80 14.04 -25.80 1.92
C GLY A 80 14.99 -25.92 0.73
N PHE A 81 15.92 -24.99 0.58
CA PHE A 81 16.89 -24.96 -0.50
C PHE A 81 17.87 -26.12 -0.38
N LYS A 82 18.20 -26.75 -1.52
CA LYS A 82 19.15 -27.87 -1.57
C LYS A 82 20.60 -27.40 -1.52
N THR A 83 20.85 -26.18 -2.01
CA THR A 83 22.20 -25.59 -2.04
C THR A 83 22.23 -24.21 -1.41
N GLN A 84 23.41 -23.82 -0.90
CA GLN A 84 23.64 -22.48 -0.36
C GLN A 84 23.46 -21.40 -1.44
N LYS A 85 23.87 -21.69 -2.68
CA LYS A 85 23.74 -20.76 -3.81
C LYS A 85 22.27 -20.45 -4.11
N GLU A 86 21.42 -21.47 -4.13
CA GLU A 86 19.98 -21.32 -4.35
C GLU A 86 19.33 -20.45 -3.27
N ALA A 87 19.71 -20.67 -2.00
CA ALA A 87 19.25 -19.84 -0.89
C ALA A 87 19.67 -18.37 -1.05
N ARG A 88 20.91 -18.11 -1.48
CA ARG A 88 21.44 -16.76 -1.70
C ARG A 88 20.75 -16.03 -2.86
N ILE A 89 20.46 -16.74 -3.95
CA ILE A 89 19.72 -16.18 -5.09
C ILE A 89 18.29 -15.80 -4.64
N ALA A 90 17.61 -16.70 -3.94
CA ALA A 90 16.26 -16.47 -3.46
C ALA A 90 16.18 -15.35 -2.40
N GLU A 91 17.22 -15.16 -1.59
CA GLU A 91 17.36 -14.01 -0.68
C GLU A 91 17.55 -12.71 -1.47
N SER A 92 18.46 -12.70 -2.46
CA SER A 92 18.73 -11.52 -3.29
C SER A 92 17.49 -11.07 -4.05
N GLN A 93 16.72 -12.02 -4.61
CA GLN A 93 15.46 -11.74 -5.28
C GLN A 93 14.41 -11.15 -4.33
N LEU A 94 14.35 -11.63 -3.09
CA LEU A 94 13.45 -11.09 -2.08
C LEU A 94 13.81 -9.64 -1.77
N LEU A 95 15.08 -9.33 -1.56
CA LEU A 95 15.55 -7.96 -1.27
C LEU A 95 15.27 -7.01 -2.44
N LEU A 96 15.55 -7.43 -3.67
CA LEU A 96 15.23 -6.64 -4.87
C LEU A 96 13.72 -6.36 -4.99
N LYS A 97 12.89 -7.37 -4.70
CA LYS A 97 11.43 -7.18 -4.71
C LYS A 97 10.99 -6.16 -3.67
N VAL A 98 11.59 -6.18 -2.48
CA VAL A 98 11.29 -5.23 -1.40
C VAL A 98 11.75 -3.82 -1.77
N GLU A 99 12.89 -3.68 -2.44
CA GLU A 99 13.38 -2.40 -2.96
C GLU A 99 12.46 -1.82 -4.04
N GLN A 100 11.95 -2.67 -4.93
CA GLN A 100 11.11 -2.26 -6.07
C GLN A 100 9.64 -2.00 -5.71
N ASP A 101 9.00 -2.94 -5.03
CA ASP A 101 7.55 -2.90 -4.71
C ASP A 101 7.26 -2.28 -3.34
N GLY A 102 8.28 -2.04 -2.52
CA GLY A 102 8.13 -1.65 -1.13
C GLY A 102 7.85 -2.84 -0.19
N PHE A 103 8.01 -2.58 1.11
CA PHE A 103 7.88 -3.57 2.18
C PHE A 103 6.41 -3.87 2.55
N PHE A 104 5.53 -2.92 2.32
CA PHE A 104 4.11 -3.08 2.62
C PHE A 104 3.51 -3.99 1.56
N ASP A 105 2.98 -5.12 2.00
CA ASP A 105 2.01 -5.87 1.21
C ASP A 105 1.06 -4.84 0.60
N LYS A 106 0.96 -4.80 -0.74
CA LYS A 106 0.06 -3.87 -1.43
C LYS A 106 -1.24 -3.87 -0.63
N PRO A 107 -1.73 -2.71 -0.16
CA PRO A 107 -2.88 -2.66 0.74
C PRO A 107 -3.94 -3.60 0.17
N ASP A 108 -4.53 -4.43 1.04
CA ASP A 108 -5.55 -5.41 0.67
C ASP A 108 -6.42 -4.80 -0.42
N ARG A 109 -6.45 -5.44 -1.59
CA ARG A 109 -6.96 -4.80 -2.81
C ARG A 109 -8.40 -4.37 -2.54
N ILE A 110 -8.56 -3.09 -2.27
CA ILE A 110 -9.84 -2.54 -1.87
C ILE A 110 -10.61 -2.17 -3.13
N THR A 111 -11.87 -2.54 -3.15
CA THR A 111 -12.79 -2.17 -4.22
C THR A 111 -13.19 -0.71 -4.06
N PHE A 112 -13.57 -0.07 -5.16
CA PHE A 112 -14.08 1.30 -5.12
C PHE A 112 -15.34 1.40 -4.24
N GLU A 113 -16.19 0.37 -4.23
CA GLU A 113 -17.39 0.35 -3.40
C GLU A 113 -17.08 0.41 -1.90
N GLU A 114 -16.06 -0.32 -1.44
CA GLU A 114 -15.62 -0.29 -0.04
C GLU A 114 -15.08 1.08 0.36
N VAL A 115 -14.23 1.68 -0.49
CA VAL A 115 -13.74 3.05 -0.27
C VAL A 115 -14.88 4.06 -0.26
N TYR A 116 -15.84 3.92 -1.17
CA TYR A 116 -17.01 4.80 -1.25
C TYR A 116 -17.85 4.73 0.02
N LYS A 117 -18.07 3.53 0.61
CA LYS A 117 -18.80 3.37 1.87
C LYS A 117 -18.12 4.11 3.03
N ILE A 118 -16.80 3.90 3.19
CA ILE A 118 -16.00 4.58 4.22
C ILE A 118 -16.07 6.11 4.06
N TRP A 119 -15.94 6.58 2.82
CA TRP A 119 -16.06 7.99 2.51
C TRP A 119 -17.46 8.53 2.80
N LEU A 120 -18.51 7.79 2.45
CA LEU A 120 -19.89 8.21 2.62
C LEU A 120 -20.27 8.40 4.10
N GLU A 121 -19.75 7.55 4.99
CA GLU A 121 -19.93 7.67 6.44
C GLU A 121 -19.33 8.97 6.99
N HIS A 122 -18.10 9.32 6.57
CA HIS A 122 -17.47 10.57 6.94
C HIS A 122 -18.17 11.78 6.31
N TYR A 123 -18.51 11.67 5.03
CA TYR A 123 -19.08 12.77 4.25
C TYR A 123 -20.42 13.24 4.82
N LYS A 124 -21.25 12.31 5.32
CA LYS A 124 -22.54 12.62 5.96
C LYS A 124 -22.43 13.70 7.05
N ASN A 125 -21.34 13.69 7.82
CA ASN A 125 -21.14 14.64 8.93
C ASN A 125 -20.58 16.00 8.48
N THR A 126 -20.13 16.11 7.23
CA THR A 126 -19.48 17.33 6.70
C THR A 126 -20.41 18.22 5.87
N VAL A 127 -21.55 17.69 5.40
CA VAL A 127 -22.45 18.43 4.50
C VAL A 127 -23.90 18.42 4.97
N LYS A 128 -24.68 19.37 4.46
CA LYS A 128 -26.14 19.41 4.69
C LYS A 128 -26.82 18.16 4.11
N ALA A 129 -27.88 17.71 4.77
CA ALA A 129 -28.61 16.49 4.40
C ALA A 129 -29.11 16.49 2.95
N SER A 130 -29.56 17.64 2.41
CA SER A 130 -30.01 17.77 1.02
C SER A 130 -28.88 17.54 0.01
N THR A 131 -27.68 18.04 0.30
CA THR A 131 -26.48 17.81 -0.53
C THR A 131 -26.01 16.36 -0.43
N TYR A 132 -26.02 15.78 0.77
CA TYR A 132 -25.69 14.37 0.98
C TYR A 132 -26.59 13.45 0.15
N ALA A 133 -27.91 13.64 0.24
CA ALA A 133 -28.87 12.82 -0.51
C ALA A 133 -28.67 12.93 -2.02
N ARG A 134 -28.44 14.15 -2.54
CA ARG A 134 -28.18 14.37 -3.96
C ARG A 134 -26.90 13.68 -4.43
N GLN A 135 -25.80 13.82 -3.68
CA GLN A 135 -24.51 13.22 -4.02
C GLN A 135 -24.55 11.70 -3.97
N LYS A 136 -25.16 11.14 -2.93
CA LYS A 136 -25.36 9.69 -2.80
C LYS A 136 -26.15 9.14 -3.98
N ALA A 137 -27.27 9.77 -4.33
CA ALA A 137 -28.09 9.33 -5.46
C ALA A 137 -27.33 9.37 -6.80
N GLN A 138 -26.51 10.41 -7.04
CA GLN A 138 -25.70 10.52 -8.25
C GLN A 138 -24.60 9.45 -8.31
N ALA A 139 -23.92 9.19 -7.19
CA ALA A 139 -22.89 8.17 -7.11
C ALA A 139 -23.47 6.75 -7.27
N ASP A 140 -24.57 6.45 -6.59
CA ASP A 140 -25.24 5.15 -6.67
C ASP A 140 -25.78 4.86 -8.08
N LEU A 141 -26.20 5.89 -8.83
CA LEU A 141 -26.75 5.74 -10.18
C LEU A 141 -25.67 5.61 -11.27
N HIS A 142 -24.57 6.35 -11.15
CA HIS A 142 -23.61 6.49 -12.25
C HIS A 142 -22.20 5.96 -11.96
N ILE A 143 -21.74 6.05 -10.71
CA ILE A 143 -20.36 5.77 -10.34
C ILE A 143 -20.22 4.33 -9.84
N ILE A 144 -21.12 3.88 -8.96
CA ILE A 144 -21.09 2.53 -8.39
C ILE A 144 -21.31 1.44 -9.46
N PRO A 145 -22.26 1.57 -10.41
CA PRO A 145 -22.43 0.55 -11.44
C PRO A 145 -21.22 0.41 -12.38
N ALA A 146 -20.46 1.49 -12.58
CA ALA A 146 -19.32 1.51 -13.48
C ALA A 146 -18.00 1.08 -12.79
N PHE A 147 -17.79 1.51 -11.54
CA PHE A 147 -16.51 1.36 -10.84
C PHE A 147 -16.58 0.53 -9.57
N GLY A 148 -17.77 0.21 -9.04
CA GLY A 148 -17.93 -0.40 -7.72
C GLY A 148 -17.11 -1.69 -7.52
N ALA A 149 -17.15 -2.59 -8.51
CA ALA A 149 -16.40 -3.85 -8.49
C ALA A 149 -14.93 -3.71 -8.91
N CYS A 150 -14.50 -2.53 -9.36
CA CYS A 150 -13.12 -2.30 -9.75
C CYS A 150 -12.25 -2.06 -8.50
N TYR A 151 -11.06 -2.65 -8.51
CA TYR A 151 -10.05 -2.32 -7.51
C TYR A 151 -9.48 -0.92 -7.76
N VAL A 152 -9.27 -0.17 -6.69
CA VAL A 152 -8.81 1.22 -6.77
C VAL A 152 -7.45 1.34 -7.46
N ASP A 153 -6.57 0.36 -7.29
CA ASP A 153 -5.24 0.30 -7.95
C ASP A 153 -5.32 0.10 -9.47
N LYS A 154 -6.48 -0.33 -9.99
CA LYS A 154 -6.71 -0.55 -11.42
C LYS A 154 -7.51 0.56 -12.09
N ILE A 155 -8.04 1.51 -11.34
CA ILE A 155 -8.73 2.66 -11.91
C ILE A 155 -7.69 3.60 -12.51
N SER A 156 -7.74 3.76 -13.83
CA SER A 156 -6.83 4.62 -14.58
C SER A 156 -7.55 5.87 -15.10
N LEU A 157 -6.80 6.95 -15.32
CA LEU A 157 -7.34 8.22 -15.84
C LEU A 157 -8.16 8.04 -17.13
N PRO A 158 -7.74 7.22 -18.12
CA PRO A 158 -8.53 6.99 -19.33
C PRO A 158 -9.88 6.33 -19.04
N MET A 159 -9.98 5.46 -18.04
CA MET A 159 -11.25 4.85 -17.63
C MET A 159 -12.22 5.90 -17.08
N CYS A 160 -11.73 6.84 -16.29
CA CYS A 160 -12.53 7.95 -15.76
C CYS A 160 -13.03 8.88 -16.87
N GLN A 161 -12.19 9.17 -17.86
CA GLN A 161 -12.54 10.05 -18.98
C GLN A 161 -13.57 9.42 -19.93
N LYS A 162 -13.56 8.10 -20.11
CA LYS A 162 -14.52 7.39 -20.97
C LYS A 162 -15.94 7.37 -20.40
N GLN A 163 -16.07 7.52 -19.08
CA GLN A 163 -17.35 7.47 -18.36
C GLN A 163 -17.98 8.87 -18.15
N ALA A 164 -17.24 9.95 -18.45
CA ALA A 164 -17.68 11.34 -18.32
C ALA A 164 -18.44 11.83 -19.55
#